data_AF-A0A7J0E4Z0-F1
#
_entry.id   AF-A0A7J0E4Z0-F1
#
_cell.length_a   1.000
_cell.length_b   1.000
_cell.length_c   1.000
_cell.angle_alpha   90.00
_cell.angle_beta   90.00
_cell.angle_gamma   90.00
#
_symmetry.space_group_name_H-M   'P 1'
#
loop_
_entity.id
_entity.type
_entity.pdbx_description
1 polymer ?
#
loop_
_entity_poly.entity_id
_entity_poly.type
_entity_poly.pdbx_seq_one_letter_code
_entity_poly.pdbx_strand_id
1 'polypeptide(L)'
;MGVIKSAIGDGVLTGMWVFCVSTLGVLTSAIASALGVQGTATLLITTVLVFLLVFAFGIIGEAMGGASFNPTSTPRSTPPASAAIP
;
A
#
# COMPACT_ATOMS: atom_id res chain seq x y z
N MET A 1 15.71 -16.74 -5.64
CA MET A 1 15.85 -15.77 -4.52
C MET A 1 14.81 -14.63 -4.53
N GLY A 2 14.13 -14.32 -5.65
CA GLY A 2 13.14 -13.23 -5.72
C GLY A 2 11.84 -13.47 -4.95
N VAL A 3 11.29 -14.69 -4.96
CA VAL A 3 9.99 -15.00 -4.31
C VAL A 3 10.01 -14.86 -2.79
N ILE A 4 11.11 -15.24 -2.13
CA ILE A 4 11.27 -15.11 -0.67
C ILE A 4 11.40 -13.63 -0.30
N LYS A 5 12.17 -12.87 -1.09
CA LYS A 5 12.32 -11.42 -0.90
C LYS A 5 11.01 -10.66 -1.11
N SER A 6 10.22 -11.05 -2.12
CA SER A 6 8.88 -10.53 -2.37
C SER A 6 7.92 -10.87 -1.23
N ALA A 7 7.92 -12.11 -0.74
CA ALA A 7 7.03 -12.55 0.34
C ALA A 7 7.33 -11.88 1.68
N ILE A 8 8.62 -11.74 2.03
CA ILE A 8 9.05 -10.95 3.20
C ILE A 8 8.65 -9.49 3.02
N GLY A 9 8.82 -8.97 1.80
CA GLY A 9 8.29 -7.69 1.37
C GLY A 9 6.83 -7.56 1.74
N ASP A 10 5.93 -8.32 1.12
CA ASP A 10 4.48 -8.28 1.37
C ASP A 10 4.13 -8.31 2.85
N GLY A 11 4.80 -9.11 3.69
CA GLY A 11 4.56 -9.16 5.13
C GLY A 11 4.88 -7.86 5.87
N VAL A 12 6.10 -7.34 5.70
CA VAL A 12 6.56 -6.09 6.35
C VAL A 12 5.72 -4.90 5.89
N LEU A 13 5.49 -4.86 4.59
CA LEU A 13 4.75 -3.86 3.87
C LEU A 13 3.28 -3.84 4.31
N THR A 14 2.62 -4.98 4.45
CA THR A 14 1.25 -5.06 4.98
C THR A 14 1.17 -4.61 6.45
N GLY A 15 2.13 -5.00 7.29
CA GLY A 15 2.18 -4.58 8.70
C GLY A 15 2.35 -3.07 8.85
N MET A 16 3.27 -2.48 8.06
CA MET A 16 3.50 -1.04 8.02
C MET A 16 2.26 -0.28 7.52
N TRP A 17 1.56 -0.84 6.51
CA TRP A 17 0.34 -0.25 5.95
C TRP A 17 -0.78 -0.16 7.00
N VAL A 18 -1.07 -1.26 7.69
CA VAL A 18 -2.11 -1.30 8.73
C VAL A 18 -1.79 -0.34 9.87
N PHE A 19 -0.52 -0.25 10.28
CA PHE A 19 -0.07 0.70 11.29
C PHE A 19 -0.32 2.16 10.85
N CYS A 20 0.08 2.51 9.62
CA CYS A 20 -0.14 3.84 9.06
C CYS A 20 -1.64 4.18 8.99
N VAL A 21 -2.48 3.29 8.45
CA VAL A 21 -3.92 3.50 8.32
C VAL A 21 -4.60 3.66 9.69
N SER A 22 -4.15 2.94 10.72
CA SER A 22 -4.67 3.09 12.09
C SER A 22 -4.47 4.49 12.66
N THR A 23 -3.38 5.17 12.27
CA THR A 23 -3.08 6.54 12.72
C THR A 23 -3.69 7.64 11.85
N LEU A 24 -4.23 7.31 10.67
CA LEU A 24 -4.78 8.30 9.73
C LEU A 24 -5.93 9.11 10.32
N GLY A 25 -6.81 8.50 11.11
CA GLY A 25 -7.94 9.22 11.73
C GLY A 25 -7.49 10.34 12.67
N VAL A 26 -6.45 10.08 13.47
CA VAL A 26 -5.86 11.08 14.38
C VAL A 26 -5.14 12.15 13.58
N LEU A 27 -4.37 11.77 12.56
CA LEU A 27 -3.63 12.69 11.71
C LEU A 27 -4.58 13.62 10.93
N THR A 28 -5.66 13.09 10.35
CA THR A 28 -6.72 13.87 9.71
C THR A 28 -7.30 14.89 10.69
N SER A 29 -7.61 14.46 11.92
CA SER A 29 -8.19 15.34 12.94
C SER A 29 -7.25 16.47 13.35
N ALA A 30 -5.95 16.17 13.47
CA ALA A 30 -4.92 17.15 13.77
C ALA A 30 -4.76 18.18 12.63
N ILE A 31 -4.70 17.71 11.37
CA ILE A 31 -4.60 18.59 10.19
C ILE A 31 -5.86 19.44 10.03
N ALA A 32 -7.04 18.85 10.20
CA ALA A 32 -8.31 19.56 10.13
C ALA A 32 -8.40 20.67 11.19
N SER A 33 -7.94 20.39 12.41
CA SER A 33 -7.87 21.38 13.49
C SER A 33 -6.87 22.50 13.20
N ALA A 34 -5.69 22.16 12.66
CA ALA A 34 -4.67 23.15 12.30
C ALA A 34 -5.12 24.08 11.16
N LEU A 35 -5.91 23.56 10.22
CA LEU A 35 -6.47 24.30 9.09
C LEU A 35 -7.82 24.96 9.40
N GLY A 36 -8.41 24.70 10.57
CA GLY A 36 -9.72 25.23 10.96
C GLY A 36 -10.90 24.73 10.12
N VAL A 37 -10.76 23.59 9.44
CA VAL A 37 -11.79 23.02 8.55
C VAL A 37 -12.56 21.90 9.24
N GLN A 38 -13.87 21.87 9.02
CA GLN A 38 -14.78 20.88 9.61
C GLN A 38 -15.73 20.31 8.54
N GLY A 39 -16.41 19.21 8.88
CA GLY A 39 -17.37 18.57 7.99
C GLY A 39 -16.71 17.86 6.81
N THR A 40 -17.28 18.01 5.61
CA THR A 40 -16.87 17.27 4.40
C THR A 40 -15.43 17.55 3.95
N ALA A 41 -14.82 18.67 4.35
CA ALA A 41 -13.43 18.97 4.05
C ALA A 41 -12.43 17.97 4.68
N THR A 42 -12.82 17.32 5.80
CA THR A 42 -11.99 16.28 6.44
C THR A 42 -11.90 15.00 5.61
N LEU A 43 -12.89 14.72 4.76
CA LEU A 43 -12.84 13.63 3.80
C LEU A 43 -11.75 13.88 2.76
N LEU A 44 -11.63 15.12 2.26
CA LEU A 44 -10.59 15.48 1.28
C LEU A 44 -9.20 15.29 1.89
N ILE A 45 -8.99 15.74 3.13
CA ILE A 45 -7.72 15.54 3.86
C ILE A 45 -7.40 14.04 3.96
N THR A 46 -8.38 13.24 4.37
CA THR A 46 -8.19 11.78 4.50
C THR A 46 -7.91 11.13 3.16
N THR A 47 -8.62 11.50 2.09
CA THR A 47 -8.39 10.98 0.74
C THR A 47 -7.00 11.31 0.23
N VAL A 48 -6.52 12.53 0.44
CA VAL A 48 -5.15 12.92 0.06
C VAL A 48 -4.11 12.14 0.85
N LEU A 49 -4.29 11.97 2.16
CA LEU A 49 -3.39 11.18 2.99
C LEU A 49 -3.35 9.71 2.55
N VAL A 50 -4.52 9.10 2.32
CA VAL A 50 -4.62 7.71 1.83
C VAL A 50 -3.97 7.59 0.46
N PHE A 51 -4.21 8.53 -0.46
CA PHE A 51 -3.62 8.52 -1.79
C PHE A 51 -2.08 8.57 -1.73
N LEU A 52 -1.51 9.48 -0.93
CA LEU A 52 -0.06 9.57 -0.73
C LEU A 52 0.51 8.27 -0.14
N LEU A 53 -0.21 7.67 0.80
CA LEU A 53 0.18 6.41 1.43
C LEU A 53 0.17 5.26 0.41
N VAL A 54 -0.90 5.08 -0.37
CA VAL A 54 -0.98 4.05 -1.42
C VAL A 54 0.11 4.26 -2.46
N PHE A 55 0.34 5.51 -2.87
CA PHE A 55 1.36 5.85 -3.86
C PHE A 55 2.76 5.48 -3.36
N ALA A 56 3.12 5.89 -2.15
CA ALA A 56 4.42 5.57 -1.56
C ALA A 56 4.64 4.05 -1.42
N PHE A 57 3.61 3.34 -0.94
CA PHE A 57 3.65 1.90 -0.78
C PHE A 57 3.78 1.20 -2.14
N GLY A 58 3.03 1.62 -3.16
CA GLY A 58 3.17 1.09 -4.52
C GLY A 58 4.61 1.14 -5.05
N ILE A 59 5.29 2.29 -4.94
CA ILE A 59 6.69 2.44 -5.37
C ILE A 59 7.62 1.50 -4.60
N ILE A 60 7.44 1.36 -3.28
CA ILE A 60 8.25 0.47 -2.45
C ILE A 60 8.00 -1.00 -2.84
N GLY A 61 6.76 -1.38 -3.13
CA GLY A 61 6.40 -2.73 -3.55
C GLY A 61 7.02 -3.16 -4.85
N GLU A 62 6.97 -2.28 -5.85
CA GLU A 62 7.64 -2.50 -7.13
C GLU A 62 9.15 -2.65 -6.94
N ALA A 63 9.77 -1.79 -6.11
CA ALA A 63 11.21 -1.90 -5.78
C ALA A 63 11.57 -3.20 -5.03
N MET A 64 10.62 -3.78 -4.28
CA MET A 64 10.80 -5.05 -3.55
C MET A 64 10.54 -6.30 -4.40
N GLY A 65 10.32 -6.15 -5.71
CA GLY A 65 10.13 -7.25 -6.64
C GLY A 65 8.67 -7.59 -6.92
N GLY A 66 7.77 -6.61 -6.76
CA GLY A 66 6.34 -6.75 -7.05
C GLY A 66 5.49 -7.09 -5.81
N ALA A 67 5.95 -6.71 -4.62
CA ALA A 67 5.14 -6.81 -3.42
C ALA A 67 3.93 -5.86 -3.54
N SER A 68 2.77 -6.35 -3.14
CA SER A 68 1.47 -5.71 -3.39
C SER A 68 0.80 -5.19 -2.11
N PHE A 69 1.36 -5.51 -0.94
CA PHE A 69 0.84 -5.08 0.36
C PHE A 69 -0.58 -5.58 0.62
N ASN A 70 -0.91 -6.77 0.09
CA ASN A 70 -2.26 -7.31 0.13
C ASN A 70 -2.22 -8.83 0.42
N PRO A 71 -2.94 -9.31 1.44
CA PRO A 71 -2.97 -10.72 1.81
C PRO A 71 -3.58 -11.67 0.75
N THR A 72 -4.23 -11.15 -0.30
CA THR A 72 -4.81 -11.96 -1.40
C THR A 72 -3.90 -12.08 -2.61
N SER A 73 -2.83 -11.30 -2.69
CA SER A 73 -1.93 -11.32 -3.84
C SER A 73 -1.02 -12.54 -3.76
N THR A 74 -1.05 -13.36 -4.79
CA THR A 74 -0.12 -14.47 -4.96
C THR A 74 1.00 -14.05 -5.92
N PRO A 75 2.26 -14.47 -5.68
CA PRO A 75 3.31 -14.30 -6.67
C PRO A 75 2.86 -14.96 -7.97
N ARG A 76 2.71 -14.19 -9.04
CA ARG A 76 2.34 -14.72 -10.36
C ARG A 76 3.45 -15.66 -10.83
N SER A 77 3.25 -16.96 -10.67
CA SER A 77 4.05 -17.98 -11.35
C SER A 77 3.60 -18.05 -12.80
N THR A 78 4.01 -17.09 -13.64
CA THR A 78 3.97 -17.30 -15.10
C THR A 78 4.95 -18.43 -15.41
N PRO A 79 4.50 -19.59 -15.91
CA PRO A 79 5.41 -20.47 -16.64
C PRO A 79 5.90 -19.68 -17.88
N PRO A 80 7.13 -19.88 -18.34
CA PRO A 80 7.58 -19.24 -19.57
C PRO A 80 6.60 -19.59 -20.70
N ALA A 81 6.19 -18.57 -21.45
CA ALA A 81 5.28 -18.66 -22.61
C ALA A 81 5.89 -19.42 -23.82
N SER A 82 6.66 -20.47 -23.56
CA SER A 82 7.34 -21.33 -24.54
C SER A 82 6.87 -22.80 -24.48
N ALA A 83 5.94 -23.15 -23.58
CA ALA A 83 5.48 -24.54 -23.41
C ALA A 83 4.03 -24.80 -23.89
N ALA A 84 3.46 -23.89 -24.66
CA ALA A 84 2.09 -24.01 -25.18
C ALA A 84 2.04 -23.80 -26.69
N ILE A 85 2.74 -24.66 -27.45
CA ILE A 85 2.37 -24.98 -28.84
C ILE A 85 2.43 -26.51 -28.96
N PRO A 86 1.39 -27.17 -29.52
CA PRO A 86 1.21 -28.63 -29.52
C PRO A 86 2.29 -29.40 -30.28
#